data_AF-A0A961VZC1-F1
#
_entry.id   AF-A0A961VZC1-F1
#
_cell.length_a   1.000
_cell.length_b   1.000
_cell.length_c   1.000
_cell.angle_alpha   90.00
_cell.angle_beta   90.00
_cell.angle_gamma   90.00
#
_symmetry.space_group_name_H-M   'P 1'
#
loop_
_entity.id
_entity.type
_entity.pdbx_description
1 polymer ?
#
loop_
_entity_poly.entity_id
_entity_poly.type
_entity_poly.pdbx_seq_one_letter_code
_entity_poly.pdbx_strand_id
1 'polypeptide(L)'
;MSEHAFANALDISSFKLADGREIDVKRYWGKVVESELAARKLVSLPAPETRPANLSTTKATASGKAEQARTLASSEPQPPAASAVTTPELTFLRDIHSGACGIFTTVLGPNANAAHHDHIHLDLKGRRSSAYCE
;
A
#
# COMPACT_ATOMS: atom_id res chain seq x y z
N MET A 1 -28.30 14.66 6.94
CA MET A 1 -28.00 15.59 5.84
C MET A 1 -26.52 15.44 5.49
N SER A 2 -26.15 15.59 4.21
CA SER A 2 -24.77 15.47 3.74
C SER A 2 -23.98 16.74 4.02
N GLU A 3 -22.68 16.65 4.34
CA GLU A 3 -21.80 17.82 4.50
C GLU A 3 -21.63 18.59 3.18
N HIS A 4 -21.75 17.92 2.03
CA HIS A 4 -21.83 18.60 0.73
C HIS A 4 -23.02 19.54 0.63
N ALA A 5 -24.16 19.20 1.25
CA ALA A 5 -25.34 20.07 1.24
C ALA A 5 -25.13 21.35 2.07
N PHE A 6 -24.17 21.34 2.99
CA PHE A 6 -23.77 22.50 3.79
C PHE A 6 -22.53 23.20 3.25
N ALA A 7 -21.99 22.76 2.09
CA ALA A 7 -20.71 23.21 1.55
C ALA A 7 -19.53 23.04 2.54
N ASN A 8 -19.64 22.07 3.46
CA ASN A 8 -18.61 21.72 4.43
C ASN A 8 -17.76 20.53 3.99
N ALA A 9 -17.95 20.06 2.74
CA ALA A 9 -17.20 18.95 2.18
C ALA A 9 -16.72 19.22 0.75
N LEU A 10 -15.57 18.65 0.43
CA LEU A 10 -14.91 18.72 -0.88
C LEU A 10 -14.43 17.32 -1.29
N ASP A 11 -14.60 16.99 -2.57
CA ASP A 11 -14.05 15.79 -3.20
C ASP A 11 -13.00 16.20 -4.24
N ILE A 12 -11.81 15.62 -4.15
CA ILE A 12 -10.70 15.90 -5.09
C ILE A 12 -10.35 14.62 -5.83
N SER A 13 -10.58 14.60 -7.14
CA SER A 13 -10.27 13.45 -8.01
C SER A 13 -8.92 13.54 -8.71
N SER A 14 -8.37 14.74 -8.93
CA SER A 14 -7.05 14.92 -9.56
C SER A 14 -6.36 16.23 -9.19
N PHE A 15 -5.04 16.27 -9.43
CA PHE A 15 -4.19 17.46 -9.30
C PHE A 15 -3.48 17.74 -10.62
N LYS A 16 -3.56 18.98 -11.11
CA LYS A 16 -2.73 19.46 -12.22
C LYS A 16 -1.55 20.24 -11.68
N LEU A 17 -0.35 19.81 -12.07
CA LEU A 17 0.91 20.42 -11.66
C LEU A 17 1.34 21.52 -12.63
N ALA A 18 2.27 22.38 -12.19
CA ALA A 18 2.78 23.49 -12.99
C ALA A 18 3.49 23.04 -14.28
N ASP A 19 4.04 21.82 -14.30
CA ASP A 19 4.66 21.20 -15.49
C ASP A 19 3.63 20.62 -16.48
N GLY A 20 2.33 20.75 -16.19
CA GLY A 20 1.24 20.23 -17.02
C GLY A 20 0.89 18.76 -16.77
N ARG A 21 1.60 18.04 -15.89
CA ARG A 21 1.22 16.68 -15.51
C ARG A 21 -0.06 16.69 -14.67
N GLU A 22 -0.84 15.63 -14.82
CA GLU A 22 -2.04 15.40 -14.02
C GLU A 22 -1.89 14.12 -13.19
N ILE A 23 -2.05 14.26 -11.88
CA ILE A 23 -2.07 13.18 -10.91
C ILE A 23 -3.52 12.87 -10.58
N ASP A 24 -4.05 11.82 -11.22
CA ASP A 24 -5.40 11.32 -10.99
C ASP A 24 -5.43 10.32 -9.83
N VAL A 25 -6.33 10.52 -8.87
CA VAL A 25 -6.43 9.71 -7.66
C VAL A 25 -6.72 8.26 -8.01
N LYS A 26 -7.75 8.00 -8.83
CA LYS A 26 -8.12 6.65 -9.26
C LYS A 26 -6.97 5.93 -9.97
N ARG A 27 -6.18 6.64 -10.77
CA ARG A 27 -5.09 6.09 -11.57
C ARG A 27 -3.90 5.70 -10.71
N TYR A 28 -3.48 6.59 -9.80
CA TYR A 28 -2.20 6.44 -9.10
C TYR A 28 -2.33 5.87 -7.69
N TRP A 29 -3.53 5.86 -7.09
CA TRP A 29 -3.75 5.25 -5.79
C TRP A 29 -3.52 3.73 -5.84
N GLY A 30 -2.52 3.24 -5.11
CA GLY A 30 -2.17 1.81 -5.04
C GLY A 30 -1.33 1.28 -6.21
N LYS A 31 -0.83 2.14 -7.12
CA LYS A 31 0.12 1.71 -8.16
C LYS A 31 1.53 1.64 -7.61
N VAL A 32 2.16 0.48 -7.77
CA VAL A 32 3.61 0.38 -7.92
C VAL A 32 3.97 0.69 -9.37
N VAL A 33 5.13 1.32 -9.62
CA VAL A 33 5.55 1.70 -10.98
C VAL A 33 5.43 0.51 -11.94
N GLU A 34 5.01 0.74 -13.20
CA GLU A 34 4.95 -0.28 -14.25
C GLU A 34 6.28 -1.06 -14.39
N SER A 35 7.42 -0.43 -14.07
CA SER A 35 8.73 -1.10 -14.01
C SER A 35 8.83 -2.16 -12.93
N GLU A 36 8.17 -1.99 -11.78
CA GLU A 36 8.07 -3.02 -10.74
C GLU A 36 7.06 -4.10 -11.09
N LEU A 37 5.93 -3.75 -11.71
CA LEU A 37 4.96 -4.75 -12.16
C LEU A 37 5.57 -5.60 -13.28
N ALA A 38 6.34 -5.00 -14.19
CA ALA A 38 7.15 -5.69 -15.18
C ALA A 38 8.25 -6.56 -14.54
N ALA A 39 8.95 -6.07 -13.52
CA ALA A 39 9.96 -6.84 -12.78
C ALA A 39 9.34 -8.03 -12.04
N ARG A 40 8.19 -7.86 -11.37
CA ARG A 40 7.43 -8.94 -10.71
C ARG A 40 6.85 -9.94 -11.71
N LYS A 41 6.38 -9.46 -12.87
CA LYS A 41 5.90 -10.32 -13.97
C LYS A 41 7.03 -11.16 -14.55
N LEU A 42 8.24 -10.61 -14.71
CA LEU A 42 9.43 -11.35 -15.13
C LEU A 42 9.85 -12.43 -14.12
N VAL A 43 9.71 -12.18 -12.81
CA VAL A 43 9.98 -13.18 -11.75
C VAL A 43 8.91 -14.27 -11.68
N SER A 44 7.70 -14.02 -12.21
CA SER A 44 6.58 -14.96 -12.19
C SER A 44 6.41 -15.80 -13.47
N LEU A 45 7.23 -15.58 -14.51
CA LEU A 45 7.20 -16.45 -15.69
C LEU A 45 7.84 -17.81 -15.32
N PRO A 46 7.21 -18.94 -15.67
CA PRO A 46 7.82 -20.24 -15.43
C PRO A 46 9.15 -20.31 -16.19
N ALA A 47 10.22 -20.68 -15.48
CA ALA A 47 11.50 -20.97 -16.11
C ALA A 47 11.29 -22.02 -17.22
N PRO A 48 11.97 -21.91 -18.37
CA PRO A 48 11.88 -22.95 -19.39
C PRO A 48 12.30 -24.29 -18.78
N GLU A 49 11.40 -25.28 -18.82
CA GLU A 49 11.63 -26.62 -18.29
C GLU A 49 12.85 -27.25 -18.95
N THR A 50 13.99 -27.29 -18.25
CA THR A 50 15.08 -28.20 -18.58
C THR A 50 14.92 -29.47 -17.75
N ARG A 51 14.70 -30.60 -18.41
CA ARG A 51 14.65 -31.93 -17.80
C ARG A 51 15.40 -32.94 -18.70
N PRO A 52 16.06 -33.99 -18.16
CA PRO A 52 16.96 -34.04 -17.01
C PRO A 52 18.28 -34.79 -17.34
N ALA A 53 19.24 -34.79 -16.42
CA ALA A 53 20.19 -35.90 -16.30
C ALA A 53 20.46 -36.23 -14.83
N ASN A 54 20.47 -37.53 -14.56
CA ASN A 54 20.35 -38.23 -13.30
C ASN A 54 21.74 -38.45 -12.67
N LEU A 55 21.91 -38.30 -11.35
CA LEU A 55 22.86 -39.12 -10.59
C LEU A 55 22.51 -39.20 -9.10
N SER A 56 22.74 -40.40 -8.59
CA SER A 56 22.14 -41.02 -7.41
C SER A 56 23.05 -40.94 -6.18
N THR A 57 22.42 -41.09 -5.01
CA THR A 57 22.94 -41.73 -3.78
C THR A 57 23.80 -40.88 -2.82
N THR A 58 23.27 -40.60 -1.63
CA THR A 58 23.65 -41.29 -0.38
C THR A 58 22.70 -40.91 0.77
N LYS A 59 22.58 -41.84 1.73
CA LYS A 59 21.57 -41.97 2.79
C LYS A 59 22.24 -41.79 4.16
N ALA A 60 21.65 -41.00 5.07
CA ALA A 60 21.86 -41.05 6.52
C ALA A 60 20.69 -40.30 7.21
N THR A 61 19.67 -40.96 7.78
CA THR A 61 19.53 -41.40 9.21
C THR A 61 19.82 -40.33 10.27
N ALA A 62 18.78 -39.80 10.92
CA ALA A 62 18.45 -40.09 12.33
C ALA A 62 17.39 -39.13 12.91
N SER A 63 16.70 -39.65 13.91
CA SER A 63 15.52 -39.15 14.63
C SER A 63 15.83 -38.07 15.67
N GLY A 64 14.85 -37.21 16.01
CA GLY A 64 14.94 -36.33 17.18
C GLY A 64 13.73 -35.42 17.37
N LYS A 65 12.87 -35.77 18.35
CA LYS A 65 11.76 -34.96 18.90
C LYS A 65 12.27 -34.21 20.15
N ALA A 66 11.99 -32.90 20.27
CA ALA A 66 11.83 -32.14 21.53
C ALA A 66 11.55 -30.67 21.16
N GLU A 67 10.39 -30.09 21.47
CA GLU A 67 9.96 -29.51 22.77
C GLU A 67 10.33 -28.02 22.87
N GLN A 68 9.36 -27.21 23.26
CA GLN A 68 9.36 -25.75 23.31
C GLN A 68 10.28 -25.18 24.41
N ALA A 69 10.95 -24.06 24.12
CA ALA A 69 11.35 -23.09 25.15
C ALA A 69 11.51 -21.68 24.56
N ARG A 70 10.77 -20.76 25.15
CA ARG A 70 10.85 -19.32 24.95
C ARG A 70 12.23 -18.81 25.39
N THR A 71 12.87 -18.00 24.55
CA THR A 71 13.94 -17.11 24.99
C THR A 71 13.72 -15.75 24.33
N LEU A 72 13.47 -14.75 25.17
CA LEU A 72 13.55 -13.34 24.84
C LEU A 72 15.02 -13.00 24.59
N ALA A 73 15.37 -12.50 23.41
CA ALA A 73 16.50 -11.58 23.24
C ALA A 73 16.56 -11.01 21.82
N SER A 74 17.01 -9.76 21.78
CA SER A 74 17.60 -9.05 20.66
C SER A 74 16.67 -8.56 19.58
N SER A 75 16.49 -7.24 19.63
CA SER A 75 16.43 -6.32 18.51
C SER A 75 17.16 -6.87 17.27
N GLU A 76 16.42 -7.62 16.46
CA GLU A 76 16.78 -7.88 15.09
C GLU A 76 16.43 -6.60 14.32
N PRO A 77 17.36 -5.98 13.56
CA PRO A 77 16.96 -5.02 12.55
C PRO A 77 16.04 -5.80 11.63
N GLN A 78 14.74 -5.55 11.74
CA GLN A 78 13.74 -6.17 10.91
C GLN A 78 14.24 -5.97 9.47
N PRO A 79 14.66 -7.03 8.75
CA PRO A 79 15.10 -6.89 7.38
C PRO A 79 13.97 -6.15 6.66
N PRO A 80 14.25 -5.11 5.85
CA PRO A 80 13.18 -4.30 5.29
C PRO A 80 12.24 -5.26 4.57
N ALA A 81 11.07 -5.48 5.16
CA ALA A 81 10.00 -6.21 4.53
C ALA A 81 9.68 -5.38 3.31
N ALA A 82 10.24 -5.78 2.16
CA ALA A 82 9.98 -5.29 0.82
C ALA A 82 9.22 -3.95 0.82
N SER A 83 9.93 -2.85 1.07
CA SER A 83 9.37 -1.51 0.93
C SER A 83 8.93 -1.35 -0.52
N ALA A 84 7.64 -1.58 -0.77
CA ALA A 84 6.99 -1.47 -2.06
C ALA A 84 7.44 -0.18 -2.75
N VAL A 85 7.96 -0.27 -3.99
CA VAL A 85 8.39 0.94 -4.70
C VAL A 85 7.13 1.72 -5.05
N THR A 86 6.90 2.74 -4.23
CA THR A 86 5.80 3.69 -4.31
C THR A 86 6.17 4.70 -5.41
N THR A 87 5.26 5.00 -6.34
CA THR A 87 5.55 6.02 -7.36
C THR A 87 5.56 7.42 -6.72
N PRO A 88 6.26 8.41 -7.29
CA PRO A 88 6.20 9.79 -6.80
C PRO A 88 4.78 10.33 -6.69
N GLU A 89 3.90 9.95 -7.62
CA GLU A 89 2.49 10.31 -7.62
C GLU A 89 1.74 9.67 -6.45
N LEU A 90 1.99 8.39 -6.18
CA LEU A 90 1.40 7.71 -5.03
C LEU A 90 1.89 8.36 -3.73
N THR A 91 3.18 8.62 -3.58
CA THR A 91 3.72 9.35 -2.43
C THR A 91 3.04 10.70 -2.25
N PHE A 92 2.96 11.51 -3.31
CA PHE A 92 2.27 12.80 -3.29
C PHE A 92 0.80 12.69 -2.83
N LEU A 93 0.04 11.73 -3.36
CA LEU A 93 -1.35 11.53 -2.97
C LEU A 93 -1.48 11.09 -1.50
N ARG A 94 -0.57 10.24 -1.01
CA ARG A 94 -0.56 9.83 0.40
C ARG A 94 -0.17 10.98 1.32
N ASP A 95 0.76 11.83 0.91
CA ASP A 95 1.19 12.99 1.68
C ASP A 95 0.06 14.01 1.82
N ILE A 96 -0.71 14.27 0.74
CA ILE A 96 -1.89 15.15 0.79
C ILE A 96 -2.96 14.57 1.70
N HIS A 97 -3.30 13.29 1.55
CA HIS A 97 -4.30 12.62 2.40
C HIS A 97 -3.87 12.67 3.88
N SER A 98 -2.63 12.32 4.17
CA SER A 98 -2.07 12.36 5.52
C SER A 98 -2.02 13.78 6.09
N GLY A 99 -1.68 14.79 5.29
CA GLY A 99 -1.65 16.19 5.72
C GLY A 99 -3.07 16.72 6.00
N ALA A 100 -4.04 16.33 5.17
CA ALA A 100 -5.44 16.71 5.35
C ALA A 100 -6.01 16.21 6.68
N CYS A 101 -5.57 15.06 7.18
CA CYS A 101 -6.00 14.52 8.47
C CYS A 101 -5.73 15.44 9.67
N GLY A 102 -4.77 16.36 9.56
CA GLY A 102 -4.50 17.36 10.59
C GLY A 102 -5.40 18.59 10.54
N ILE A 103 -6.16 18.77 9.46
CA ILE A 103 -6.95 19.98 9.17
C ILE A 103 -8.45 19.67 9.18
N PHE A 104 -8.84 18.56 8.57
CA PHE A 104 -10.22 18.15 8.41
C PHE A 104 -10.64 17.12 9.46
N THR A 105 -11.93 17.07 9.79
CA THR A 105 -12.46 16.13 10.78
C THR A 105 -12.80 14.77 10.19
N THR A 106 -12.95 14.70 8.87
CA THR A 106 -13.07 13.44 8.13
C THR A 106 -12.25 13.55 6.84
N VAL A 107 -11.40 12.56 6.59
CA VAL A 107 -10.63 12.40 5.36
C VAL A 107 -10.80 10.96 4.90
N LEU A 108 -11.39 10.77 3.72
CA LEU A 108 -11.62 9.44 3.14
C LEU A 108 -10.88 9.35 1.81
N GLY A 109 -9.97 8.40 1.69
CA GLY A 109 -9.31 8.06 0.44
C GLY A 109 -9.93 6.83 -0.22
N PRO A 110 -9.38 6.41 -1.36
CA PRO A 110 -9.85 5.25 -2.10
C PRO A 110 -9.88 3.91 -1.37
N ASN A 111 -9.20 3.80 -0.22
CA ASN A 111 -9.24 2.60 0.60
C ASN A 111 -10.43 2.58 1.59
N ALA A 112 -11.12 3.71 1.82
CA ALA A 112 -12.18 3.82 2.81
C ALA A 112 -13.42 3.00 2.43
N ASN A 113 -13.92 3.14 1.20
CA ASN A 113 -14.99 2.31 0.62
C ASN A 113 -15.20 2.62 -0.87
N ALA A 114 -16.12 1.88 -1.52
CA ALA A 114 -16.42 2.00 -2.95
C ALA A 114 -16.84 3.41 -3.39
N ALA A 115 -17.52 4.18 -2.52
CA ALA A 115 -17.94 5.53 -2.87
C ALA A 115 -16.74 6.48 -3.05
N HIS A 116 -15.64 6.24 -2.34
CA HIS A 116 -14.46 7.10 -2.33
C HIS A 116 -13.32 6.57 -3.21
N HIS A 117 -13.55 5.51 -3.99
CA HIS A 117 -12.50 4.79 -4.73
C HIS A 117 -11.73 5.64 -5.77
N ASP A 118 -12.26 6.80 -6.15
CA ASP A 118 -11.71 7.65 -7.20
C ASP A 118 -11.44 9.10 -6.76
N HIS A 119 -11.58 9.41 -5.47
CA HIS A 119 -11.35 10.75 -4.94
C HIS A 119 -10.91 10.75 -3.47
N ILE A 120 -10.39 11.89 -3.03
CA ILE A 120 -10.17 12.19 -1.62
C ILE A 120 -11.32 13.07 -1.15
N HIS A 121 -12.11 12.57 -0.21
CA HIS A 121 -13.19 13.30 0.45
C HIS A 121 -12.66 13.98 1.71
N LEU A 122 -13.03 15.26 1.90
CA LEU A 122 -12.61 16.11 3.00
C LEU A 122 -13.86 16.76 3.60
N ASP A 123 -14.14 16.57 4.89
CA ASP A 123 -15.24 17.26 5.56
C ASP A 123 -14.88 17.84 6.94
N LEU A 124 -15.65 18.86 7.35
CA LEU A 124 -15.54 19.57 8.63
C LEU A 124 -16.59 19.13 9.66
N LYS A 125 -17.23 17.98 9.48
CA LYS A 125 -18.23 17.47 10.43
C LYS A 125 -17.62 17.25 11.81
N GLY A 126 -18.05 18.06 12.78
CA GLY A 126 -17.61 17.94 14.17
C GLY A 126 -17.75 16.51 14.71
N ARG A 127 -16.62 15.90 15.10
CA ARG A 127 -16.56 14.60 15.78
C ARG A 127 -16.10 14.79 17.22
N ARG A 128 -16.66 14.00 18.15
CA ARG A 128 -16.45 14.21 19.61
C ARG A 128 -15.12 13.68 20.14
N SER A 129 -14.39 12.86 19.38
CA SER A 129 -13.26 12.08 19.94
C SER A 129 -12.02 11.95 19.05
N SER A 130 -12.11 12.13 17.74
CA SER A 130 -10.95 12.25 16.84
C SER A 130 -11.41 12.57 15.41
N ALA A 131 -10.51 13.12 14.59
CA ALA A 131 -10.68 13.10 13.14
C ALA A 131 -10.79 11.65 12.64
N TYR A 132 -11.61 11.40 11.64
CA TYR A 132 -11.76 10.10 10.99
C TYR A 132 -10.92 10.08 9.72
N CYS A 133 -9.96 9.17 9.63
CA CYS A 133 -8.97 9.12 8.56
C CYS A 133 -8.79 7.70 8.05
N GLU A 134 -9.19 7.45 6.80
CA GLU A 134 -9.08 6.15 6.12
C GLU A 134 -8.65 6.27 4.66
#